data_AF-X6L8X4-F1
#
_entry.id   AF-X6L8X4-F1
#
_cell.length_a   1.000
_cell.length_b   1.000
_cell.length_c   1.000
_cell.angle_alpha   90.00
_cell.angle_beta   90.00
_cell.angle_gamma   90.00
#
_symmetry.space_group_name_H-M   'P 1'
#
loop_
_entity.id
_entity.type
_entity.pdbx_description
1 polymer ?
#
loop_
_entity_poly.entity_id
_entity_poly.type
_entity_poly.pdbx_seq_one_letter_code
_entity_poly.pdbx_strand_id
1 'polypeptide(L)'
;LSLNIERDEKKVENEKETFFSSSCYNKDWILLTNNQQKLNHLICCICKQVASNAVELQCDEHENAEQIYLAGEECLQIYLKQSNGKCPIQQHDNCEFVKNESLIQQVSDLLVTCPRQYDLKKKEHENECNYKGKICEMKDHLDNSCQLISIRQIILLIKELQSQLQDEKLQT
;
A
#
# COMPACT_ATOMS: atom_id res chain seq x y z
N LEU A 1 -2.63 -43.52 23.82
CA LEU A 1 -3.43 -42.45 23.18
C LEU A 1 -2.53 -41.24 23.01
N SER A 2 -2.01 -41.03 21.81
CA SER A 2 -1.19 -39.87 21.46
C SER A 2 -2.14 -38.74 21.04
N LEU A 3 -2.14 -37.62 21.75
CA LEU A 3 -2.82 -36.40 21.32
C LEU A 3 -1.78 -35.49 20.68
N ASN A 4 -1.59 -35.69 19.37
CA ASN A 4 -0.89 -34.73 18.53
C ASN A 4 -1.81 -33.51 18.38
N ILE A 5 -1.55 -32.46 19.16
CA ILE A 5 -2.06 -31.13 18.85
C ILE A 5 -1.04 -30.51 17.91
N GLU A 6 -1.24 -30.74 16.61
CA GLU A 6 -0.58 -29.96 15.57
C GLU A 6 -1.01 -28.50 15.77
N ARG A 7 -0.12 -27.72 16.39
CA ARG A 7 -0.20 -26.28 16.43
C ARG A 7 0.12 -25.81 15.02
N ASP A 8 -0.92 -25.48 14.25
CA ASP A 8 -0.78 -24.70 13.04
C ASP A 8 -0.03 -23.41 13.38
N GLU A 9 1.28 -23.42 13.12
CA GLU A 9 2.09 -22.23 13.02
C GLU A 9 1.57 -21.46 11.80
N LYS A 10 0.57 -20.61 12.03
CA LYS A 10 0.21 -19.56 11.08
C LYS A 10 1.48 -18.75 10.85
N LYS A 11 2.11 -19.03 9.70
CA LYS A 11 3.15 -18.23 9.08
C LYS A 11 2.65 -16.79 9.14
N VAL A 12 3.21 -15.98 10.03
CA VAL A 12 2.97 -14.54 10.06
C VAL A 12 3.60 -14.03 8.78
N GLU A 13 2.82 -14.05 7.71
CA GLU A 13 3.18 -13.40 6.48
C GLU A 13 3.53 -11.96 6.84
N ASN A 14 4.62 -11.51 6.23
CA ASN A 14 5.25 -10.23 6.44
C ASN A 14 4.22 -9.11 6.14
N GLU A 15 3.37 -8.77 7.12
CA GLU A 15 2.43 -7.66 7.06
C GLU A 15 3.26 -6.39 6.91
N LYS A 16 3.52 -6.00 5.65
CA LYS A 16 3.98 -4.66 5.31
C LYS A 16 2.98 -3.70 5.95
N GLU A 17 3.44 -2.58 6.49
CA GLU A 17 2.53 -1.56 7.04
C GLU A 17 1.38 -1.34 6.07
N THR A 18 0.15 -1.26 6.57
CA THR A 18 -1.11 -1.18 5.80
C THR A 18 -1.12 -0.12 4.70
N PHE A 19 -0.20 0.84 4.78
CA PHE A 19 0.04 1.89 3.77
C PHE A 19 0.88 1.47 2.56
N PHE A 20 1.76 0.50 2.76
CA PHE A 20 2.62 -0.10 1.73
C PHE A 20 2.25 -1.54 1.43
N SER A 21 1.20 -2.07 2.06
CA SER A 21 0.59 -3.35 1.69
C SER A 21 -0.14 -3.16 0.36
N SER A 22 0.64 -3.16 -0.71
CA SER A 22 0.30 -3.84 -1.97
C SER A 22 -0.99 -3.32 -2.67
N SER A 23 -1.40 -2.10 -2.33
CA SER A 23 -2.59 -1.45 -2.89
C SER A 23 -2.29 0.01 -3.21
N CYS A 24 -3.16 0.60 -4.04
CA CYS A 24 -3.12 2.02 -4.39
C CYS A 24 -3.18 2.91 -3.15
N TYR A 25 -2.58 4.09 -3.22
CA TYR A 25 -2.47 5.01 -2.08
C TYR A 25 -3.82 5.64 -1.71
N ASN A 26 -4.08 5.75 -0.40
CA ASN A 26 -5.29 6.37 0.12
C ASN A 26 -5.42 7.82 -0.41
N LYS A 27 -6.52 8.09 -1.10
CA LYS A 27 -6.76 9.35 -1.81
C LYS A 27 -6.90 10.52 -0.85
N ASP A 28 -7.61 10.32 0.26
CA ASP A 28 -7.85 11.36 1.26
C ASP A 28 -6.55 11.78 1.94
N TRP A 29 -5.66 10.81 2.22
CA TRP A 29 -4.32 11.07 2.72
C TRP A 29 -3.50 11.94 1.76
N ILE A 30 -3.51 11.60 0.47
CA ILE A 30 -2.78 12.36 -0.56
C ILE A 30 -3.36 13.78 -0.71
N LEU A 31 -4.69 13.92 -0.60
CA LEU A 31 -5.39 15.20 -0.73
C LEU A 31 -5.10 16.20 0.40
N LEU A 32 -4.56 15.76 1.54
CA LEU A 32 -4.17 16.67 2.62
C LEU A 32 -3.09 17.67 2.19
N THR A 33 -2.31 17.33 1.17
CA THR A 33 -1.13 18.09 0.75
C THR A 33 -1.09 18.37 -0.75
N ASN A 34 -2.05 17.83 -1.52
CA ASN A 34 -2.12 17.97 -2.97
C ASN A 34 -3.53 18.44 -3.39
N ASN A 35 -3.61 19.08 -4.56
CA ASN A 35 -4.91 19.50 -5.10
C ASN A 35 -5.60 18.35 -5.87
N GLN A 36 -6.94 18.31 -5.85
CA GLN A 36 -7.71 17.25 -6.49
C GLN A 36 -7.52 17.19 -8.00
N GLN A 37 -7.38 18.34 -8.67
CA GLN A 37 -7.24 18.41 -10.13
C GLN A 37 -5.99 17.67 -10.62
N LYS A 38 -4.85 17.81 -9.92
CA LYS A 38 -3.61 17.07 -10.21
C LYS A 38 -3.69 15.57 -9.91
N LEU A 39 -4.68 15.13 -9.14
CA LEU A 39 -4.82 13.71 -8.80
C LEU A 39 -5.77 12.97 -9.75
N ASN A 40 -6.66 13.69 -10.45
CA ASN A 40 -7.70 13.07 -11.27
C ASN A 40 -7.14 12.09 -12.32
N HIS A 41 -6.01 12.41 -12.93
CA HIS A 41 -5.34 11.55 -13.92
C HIS A 41 -4.49 10.43 -13.30
N LEU A 42 -4.37 10.40 -11.97
CA LEU A 42 -3.61 9.39 -11.22
C LEU A 42 -4.52 8.39 -10.50
N ILE A 43 -5.83 8.43 -10.74
CA ILE A 43 -6.79 7.57 -10.05
C ILE A 43 -6.86 6.20 -10.71
N CYS A 44 -6.68 5.15 -9.91
CA CYS A 44 -6.91 3.77 -10.31
C CYS A 44 -8.39 3.55 -10.64
N CYS A 45 -8.68 3.08 -11.85
CA CYS A 45 -10.04 2.85 -12.35
C CYS A 45 -10.76 1.72 -11.60
N ILE A 46 -10.04 0.85 -10.88
CA ILE A 46 -10.58 -0.30 -10.14
C ILE A 46 -10.98 0.12 -8.73
N CYS A 47 -10.02 0.53 -7.89
CA CYS A 47 -10.27 0.82 -6.48
C CYS A 47 -10.56 2.30 -6.17
N LYS A 48 -10.48 3.18 -7.17
CA LYS A 48 -10.71 4.64 -7.07
C LYS A 48 -9.76 5.39 -6.13
N GLN A 49 -8.66 4.74 -5.74
CA GLN A 49 -7.53 5.32 -5.00
C GLN A 49 -6.45 5.85 -5.95
N VAL A 50 -5.38 6.48 -5.43
CA VAL A 50 -4.26 6.96 -6.26
C VAL A 50 -3.39 5.77 -6.67
N ALA A 51 -3.21 5.55 -7.97
CA ALA A 51 -2.56 4.38 -8.53
C ALA A 51 -1.12 4.22 -8.02
N SER A 52 -0.83 3.10 -7.36
CA SER A 52 0.55 2.68 -7.03
C SER A 52 1.08 1.78 -8.14
N ASN A 53 2.32 2.00 -8.57
CA ASN A 53 2.91 1.35 -9.75
C ASN A 53 1.95 1.41 -10.95
N ALA A 54 1.67 2.63 -11.40
CA ALA A 54 0.60 2.89 -12.34
C ALA A 54 0.84 2.22 -13.71
N VAL A 55 -0.21 1.57 -14.22
CA VAL A 55 -0.27 0.93 -15.54
C VAL A 55 -1.43 1.50 -16.34
N GLU A 56 -1.22 1.71 -17.63
CA GLU A 56 -2.24 2.17 -18.57
C GLU A 56 -2.82 0.98 -19.32
N LEU A 57 -4.14 0.92 -19.43
CA LEU A 57 -4.81 -0.06 -20.28
C LEU A 57 -4.68 0.40 -21.74
N GLN A 58 -4.25 -0.50 -22.61
CA GLN A 58 -3.98 -0.23 -24.03
C GLN A 58 -4.77 -1.16 -24.96
N CYS A 59 -5.94 -1.60 -24.52
CA CYS A 59 -6.78 -2.47 -25.33
C CYS A 59 -7.29 -1.71 -26.58
N ASP A 60 -7.33 -2.37 -27.72
CA ASP A 60 -7.82 -1.80 -29.00
C ASP A 60 -9.25 -1.23 -28.86
N GLU A 61 -10.06 -1.84 -28.00
CA GLU A 61 -11.42 -1.39 -27.66
C GLU A 61 -11.45 0.01 -27.02
N HIS A 62 -10.31 0.52 -26.56
CA HIS A 62 -10.13 1.84 -25.96
C HIS A 62 -9.18 2.76 -26.75
N GLU A 63 -8.70 2.36 -27.93
CA GLU A 63 -7.72 3.12 -28.72
C GLU A 63 -8.25 4.53 -29.09
N ASN A 64 -9.57 4.67 -29.24
CA ASN A 64 -10.24 5.94 -29.55
C ASN A 64 -10.92 6.60 -28.32
N ALA A 65 -10.66 6.11 -27.11
CA ALA A 65 -11.20 6.74 -25.92
C ALA A 65 -10.50 8.10 -25.69
N GLU A 66 -11.28 9.16 -25.46
CA GLU A 66 -10.73 10.47 -25.06
C GLU A 66 -10.02 10.42 -23.70
N GLN A 67 -10.22 9.35 -22.93
CA GLN A 67 -9.71 9.17 -21.58
C GLN A 67 -8.74 7.99 -21.50
N ILE A 68 -7.58 8.24 -20.88
CA ILE A 68 -6.62 7.20 -20.50
C ILE A 68 -7.15 6.46 -19.27
N TYR A 69 -7.23 5.13 -19.34
CA TYR A 69 -7.61 4.29 -18.20
C TYR A 69 -6.37 3.83 -17.44
N LEU A 70 -6.24 4.33 -16.22
CA LEU A 70 -5.13 4.01 -15.33
C LEU A 70 -5.56 3.00 -14.27
N ALA A 71 -4.71 2.02 -13.97
CA ALA A 71 -4.87 1.13 -12.81
C ALA A 71 -3.57 1.08 -12.00
N GLY A 72 -3.68 0.74 -10.71
CA GLY A 72 -2.50 0.24 -9.99
C GLY A 72 -2.19 -1.18 -10.45
N GLU A 73 -0.91 -1.49 -10.70
CA GLU A 73 -0.47 -2.78 -11.23
C GLU A 73 -1.06 -3.97 -10.46
N GLU A 74 -0.95 -3.95 -9.13
CA GLU A 74 -1.45 -5.05 -8.31
C GLU A 74 -2.98 -5.14 -8.28
N CYS A 75 -3.67 -3.99 -8.29
CA CYS A 75 -5.13 -3.98 -8.42
C CYS A 75 -5.58 -4.64 -9.73
N LEU A 76 -4.89 -4.34 -10.84
CA LEU A 76 -5.18 -4.95 -12.13
C LEU A 76 -4.88 -6.45 -12.12
N GLN A 77 -3.73 -6.86 -11.58
CA GLN A 77 -3.36 -8.28 -11.49
C GLN A 77 -4.35 -9.11 -10.66
N ILE A 78 -4.80 -8.60 -9.51
CA ILE A 78 -5.81 -9.26 -8.68
C ILE A 78 -7.14 -9.36 -9.45
N TYR A 79 -7.56 -8.26 -10.06
CA TYR A 79 -8.80 -8.19 -10.83
C TYR A 79 -8.81 -9.20 -11.98
N LEU A 80 -7.76 -9.23 -12.82
CA LEU A 80 -7.67 -10.13 -13.97
C LEU A 80 -7.70 -11.62 -13.57
N LYS A 81 -7.10 -11.97 -12.43
CA LYS A 81 -7.20 -13.34 -11.89
C LYS A 81 -8.64 -13.71 -11.52
N GLN A 82 -9.41 -12.77 -10.98
CA GLN A 82 -10.80 -12.98 -10.55
C GLN A 82 -11.79 -12.90 -11.72
N SER A 83 -11.49 -12.10 -12.74
CA SER A 83 -12.34 -11.85 -13.91
C SER A 83 -12.07 -12.79 -15.08
N ASN A 84 -11.18 -13.77 -14.91
CA ASN A 84 -10.71 -14.66 -15.98
C ASN A 84 -10.12 -13.89 -17.17
N GLY A 85 -9.30 -12.87 -16.88
CA GLY A 85 -8.58 -12.07 -17.87
C GLY A 85 -9.41 -10.96 -18.53
N LYS A 86 -10.70 -10.81 -18.16
CA LYS A 86 -11.57 -9.78 -18.73
C LYS A 86 -11.16 -8.38 -18.28
N CYS A 87 -11.27 -7.41 -19.17
CA CYS A 87 -10.92 -6.02 -18.92
C CYS A 87 -11.85 -5.33 -17.89
N PRO A 88 -11.32 -4.51 -16.96
CA PRO A 88 -12.12 -3.83 -15.93
C PRO A 88 -13.06 -2.74 -16.46
N ILE A 89 -12.90 -2.27 -17.70
CA ILE A 89 -13.72 -1.18 -18.26
C ILE A 89 -14.96 -1.73 -18.98
N GLN A 90 -14.77 -2.61 -19.97
CA GLN A 90 -15.87 -3.13 -20.81
C GLN A 90 -15.97 -4.66 -20.85
N GLN A 91 -15.21 -5.38 -20.02
CA GLN A 91 -15.28 -6.85 -19.90
C GLN A 91 -14.97 -7.63 -21.19
N HIS A 92 -14.30 -7.02 -22.17
CA HIS A 92 -13.73 -7.74 -23.31
C HIS A 92 -12.57 -8.63 -22.84
N ASP A 93 -12.23 -9.63 -23.65
CA ASP A 93 -11.11 -10.53 -23.40
C ASP A 93 -9.77 -9.85 -23.74
N ASN A 94 -8.65 -10.47 -23.36
CA ASN A 94 -7.29 -10.00 -23.67
C ASN A 94 -7.01 -8.55 -23.24
N CYS A 95 -7.19 -8.26 -21.95
CA CYS A 95 -6.82 -6.96 -21.40
C CYS A 95 -5.30 -6.71 -21.52
N GLU A 96 -4.90 -5.80 -22.42
CA GLU A 96 -3.53 -5.34 -22.58
C GLU A 96 -3.24 -4.09 -21.74
N PHE A 97 -2.04 -4.02 -21.18
CA PHE A 97 -1.61 -2.89 -20.36
C PHE A 97 -0.09 -2.71 -20.37
N VAL A 98 0.35 -1.47 -20.18
CA VAL A 98 1.76 -1.09 -20.12
C VAL A 98 2.06 -0.29 -18.86
N LYS A 99 3.28 -0.44 -18.32
CA LYS A 99 3.77 0.44 -17.25
C LYS A 99 4.01 1.83 -17.81
N ASN A 100 3.49 2.85 -17.14
CA ASN A 100 3.79 4.23 -17.48
C ASN A 100 4.77 4.82 -16.46
N GLU A 101 6.06 4.80 -16.79
CA GLU A 101 7.15 5.31 -15.93
C GLU A 101 6.96 6.80 -15.57
N SER A 102 6.40 7.61 -16.47
CA SER A 102 6.13 9.02 -16.20
C SER A 102 5.05 9.18 -15.12
N LEU A 103 3.98 8.41 -15.17
CA LEU A 103 2.93 8.44 -14.15
C LEU A 103 3.40 7.83 -12.82
N ILE A 104 4.21 6.76 -12.87
CA ILE A 104 4.86 6.18 -11.69
C ILE A 104 5.73 7.23 -10.98
N GLN A 105 6.53 7.98 -11.74
CA GLN A 105 7.35 9.06 -11.19
C GLN A 105 6.50 10.20 -10.63
N GLN A 106 5.46 10.61 -11.35
CA GLN A 106 4.53 11.65 -10.87
C GLN A 106 3.87 11.29 -9.54
N VAL A 107 3.39 10.05 -9.39
CA VAL A 107 2.85 9.55 -8.12
C VAL A 107 3.94 9.54 -7.05
N SER A 108 5.12 9.02 -7.38
CA SER A 108 6.27 8.94 -6.46
C SER A 108 6.69 10.30 -5.91
N ASP A 109 6.58 11.36 -6.71
CA ASP A 109 6.93 12.73 -6.35
C ASP A 109 5.84 13.50 -5.61
N LEU A 110 4.64 12.93 -5.42
CA LEU A 110 3.57 13.57 -4.64
C LEU A 110 4.06 13.80 -3.21
N LEU A 111 3.89 15.03 -2.72
CA LEU A 111 4.19 15.37 -1.33
C LEU A 111 3.08 14.85 -0.44
N VAL A 112 3.42 14.20 0.66
CA VAL A 112 2.48 13.61 1.61
C VAL A 112 2.94 13.83 3.04
N THR A 113 2.01 13.82 3.99
CA THR A 113 2.36 13.74 5.42
C THR A 113 2.71 12.31 5.81
N CYS A 114 3.45 12.12 6.89
CA CYS A 114 3.67 10.79 7.46
C CYS A 114 2.35 9.99 7.57
N PRO A 115 2.26 8.76 7.03
CA PRO A 115 1.05 7.97 7.09
C PRO A 115 0.69 7.55 8.52
N ARG A 116 1.68 7.26 9.37
CA ARG A 116 1.46 6.98 10.81
C ARG A 116 0.81 8.18 11.52
N GLN A 117 1.18 9.41 11.15
CA GLN A 117 0.54 10.63 11.66
C GLN A 117 -0.91 10.74 11.17
N TYR A 118 -1.17 10.44 9.90
CA TYR A 118 -2.52 10.49 9.34
C TYR A 118 -3.49 9.54 10.07
N ASP A 119 -3.06 8.32 10.37
CA ASP A 119 -3.89 7.36 11.12
C ASP A 119 -4.16 7.79 12.56
N LEU A 120 -3.18 8.39 13.23
CA LEU A 120 -3.34 8.88 14.60
C LEU A 120 -4.23 10.12 14.70
N LYS A 121 -4.19 11.02 13.71
CA LYS A 121 -5.12 12.17 13.66
C LYS A 121 -6.59 11.73 13.61
N LYS A 122 -6.90 10.56 13.06
CA LYS A 122 -8.26 9.99 13.11
C LYS A 122 -8.70 9.59 14.53
N LYS A 123 -7.76 9.52 15.49
CA LYS A 123 -7.97 9.04 16.85
C LYS A 123 -7.75 10.12 17.94
N GLU A 124 -7.69 11.40 17.56
CA GLU A 124 -7.59 12.56 18.47
C GLU A 124 -6.39 12.55 19.45
N HIS A 125 -5.23 12.03 19.03
CA HIS A 125 -3.99 12.13 19.81
C HIS A 125 -3.04 13.23 19.29
N GLU A 126 -2.34 13.92 20.20
CA GLU A 126 -1.21 14.79 19.84
C GLU A 126 -0.12 13.97 19.14
N ASN A 127 0.34 14.46 17.98
CA ASN A 127 1.27 13.74 17.12
C ASN A 127 2.66 14.34 17.21
N GLU A 128 3.66 13.52 17.54
CA GLU A 128 5.07 13.94 17.61
C GLU A 128 5.74 13.98 16.22
N CYS A 129 5.20 13.26 15.22
CA CYS A 129 5.70 13.33 13.85
C CYS A 129 5.02 14.44 13.03
N ASN A 130 5.83 15.30 12.44
CA ASN A 130 5.43 16.38 11.52
C ASN A 130 6.04 16.24 10.12
N TYR A 131 6.60 15.06 9.79
CA TYR A 131 7.28 14.84 8.53
C TYR A 131 6.33 15.00 7.33
N LYS A 132 6.83 15.72 6.33
CA LYS A 132 6.21 15.87 5.01
C LYS A 132 7.29 15.72 3.96
N GLY A 133 7.08 14.81 3.01
CA GLY A 133 8.07 14.46 1.99
C GLY A 133 7.42 13.76 0.81
N LYS A 134 8.22 13.33 -0.17
CA LYS A 134 7.71 12.59 -1.32
C LYS A 134 7.28 11.18 -0.93
N ILE A 135 6.37 10.57 -1.68
CA ILE A 135 5.97 9.17 -1.46
C ILE A 135 7.19 8.24 -1.53
N CYS A 136 8.10 8.44 -2.49
CA CYS A 136 9.29 7.60 -2.65
C CYS A 136 10.26 7.66 -1.46
N GLU A 137 10.29 8.78 -0.73
CA GLU A 137 11.12 8.98 0.47
C GLU A 137 10.47 8.40 1.74
N MET A 138 9.17 8.10 1.66
CA MET A 138 8.38 7.76 2.84
C MET A 138 8.83 6.46 3.50
N LYS A 139 9.34 5.49 2.72
CA LYS A 139 9.86 4.24 3.28
C LYS A 139 11.05 4.49 4.20
N ASP A 140 12.01 5.31 3.75
CA ASP A 140 13.19 5.66 4.55
C ASP A 140 12.79 6.39 5.83
N HIS A 141 11.85 7.35 5.73
CA HIS A 141 11.30 8.01 6.90
C HIS A 141 10.70 7.00 7.90
N LEU A 142 9.83 6.09 7.46
CA LEU A 142 9.16 5.13 8.34
C LEU A 142 10.11 4.10 8.96
N ASP A 143 11.16 3.70 8.24
CA ASP A 143 12.12 2.71 8.70
C ASP A 143 13.17 3.32 9.65
N ASN A 144 13.59 4.58 9.41
CA ASN A 144 14.79 5.14 10.05
C ASN A 144 14.55 6.40 10.92
N SER A 145 13.50 7.18 10.65
CA SER A 145 13.35 8.53 11.24
C SER A 145 12.02 8.79 11.95
N CYS A 146 11.01 7.97 11.69
CA CYS A 146 9.67 8.19 12.23
C CYS A 146 9.60 7.80 13.70
N GLN A 147 9.30 8.78 14.55
CA GLN A 147 9.15 8.61 16.00
C GLN A 147 7.88 7.83 16.39
N LEU A 148 6.88 7.80 15.49
CA LEU A 148 5.65 7.05 15.71
C LEU A 148 5.92 5.57 15.44
N ILE A 149 5.78 4.71 16.45
CA ILE A 149 6.00 3.28 16.32
C ILE A 149 4.76 2.63 15.66
N SER A 150 4.95 1.80 14.64
CA SER A 150 3.84 1.04 14.07
C SER A 150 3.44 -0.14 14.97
N ILE A 151 2.19 -0.59 14.87
CA ILE A 151 1.70 -1.78 15.59
C ILE A 151 2.64 -2.99 15.35
N ARG A 152 3.17 -3.12 14.14
CA ARG A 152 4.17 -4.14 13.80
C ARG A 152 5.45 -4.01 14.63
N GLN A 153 6.02 -2.82 14.73
CA GLN A 153 7.22 -2.58 15.53
C GLN A 153 6.97 -2.88 17.01
N ILE A 154 5.78 -2.54 17.54
CA ILE A 154 5.37 -2.93 18.90
C ILE A 154 5.33 -4.46 19.04
N ILE A 155 4.71 -5.17 18.09
CA ILE A 155 4.66 -6.64 18.10
C ILE A 155 6.07 -7.25 18.05
N LEU A 156 6.97 -6.71 17.23
CA LEU A 156 8.36 -7.19 17.13
C LEU A 156 9.10 -6.96 18.45
N LEU A 157 8.96 -5.79 19.08
CA LEU A 157 9.52 -5.51 20.40
C LEU A 157 8.98 -6.47 21.47
N ILE A 158 7.68 -6.75 21.45
CA ILE A 158 7.07 -7.72 22.38
C ILE A 158 7.64 -9.13 22.16
N LYS A 159 7.78 -9.57 20.91
CA LYS A 159 8.36 -10.88 20.59
C LYS A 159 9.83 -10.99 21.03
N GLU A 160 10.61 -9.94 20.81
CA GLU A 160 12.00 -9.87 21.25
C GLU A 160 12.11 -9.96 22.78
N LEU A 161 11.32 -9.17 23.50
CA LEU A 161 11.25 -9.21 24.96
C LEU A 161 10.82 -10.60 25.48
N GLN A 162 9.84 -11.22 24.83
CA GLN A 162 9.40 -12.58 25.19
C GLN A 162 10.50 -13.64 25.00
N SER A 163 11.32 -13.51 23.95
CA SER A 163 12.46 -14.41 23.72
C SER A 163 13.50 -14.24 24.83
N GLN A 164 13.88 -13.00 25.14
CA GLN A 164 14.86 -12.70 26.18
C GLN A 164 14.43 -13.25 27.55
N LEU A 165 13.14 -13.10 27.89
CA LEU A 165 12.54 -13.67 29.11
C LEU A 165 12.54 -15.21 29.14
N GLN A 166 12.48 -15.89 27.99
CA GLN A 166 12.57 -17.35 27.92
C GLN A 166 14.02 -17.82 28.09
N ASP A 167 14.97 -17.11 27.51
CA ASP A 167 16.40 -17.44 27.61
C ASP A 167 16.93 -17.24 29.04
N GLU A 168 16.50 -16.17 29.73
CA GLU A 168 16.84 -15.95 31.15
C GLU A 168 16.30 -17.05 32.07
N LYS A 169 15.08 -17.54 31.83
CA LYS A 169 14.48 -18.63 32.62
C LYS A 169 15.14 -20.00 32.42
N LEU A 170 15.82 -20.21 31.29
CA LEU A 170 16.55 -21.45 31.02
C LEU A 170 17.95 -21.44 31.65
N GLN A 171 18.47 -20.26 32.02
CA GLN A 171 19.78 -20.08 32.65
C GLN A 171 19.73 -20.10 34.20
N THR A 172 18.53 -20.13 34.80
CA THR A 172 18.28 -20.27 36.25
C THR A 172 17.70 -21.62 36.59
#